data_AF-A0A1Q1M8S8-F1
#
_entry.id   AF-A0A1Q1M8S8-F1
#
_cell.length_a   1.000
_cell.length_b   1.000
_cell.length_c   1.000
_cell.angle_alpha   90.00
_cell.angle_beta   90.00
_cell.angle_gamma   90.00
#
_symmetry.space_group_name_H-M   'P 1'
#
loop_
_entity.id
_entity.type
_entity.pdbx_description
1 polymer ?
#
loop_
_entity_poly.entity_id
_entity_poly.type
_entity_poly.pdbx_seq_one_letter_code
_entity_poly.pdbx_strand_id
1 'polypeptide(L)'
;AGVMSSNHLVILSSSTKVFMSHNIPYPFRQNTDFLYFSGFKEPGSAIVLHTRPGKELPDFVSAVFIPKSDSYVERWEGPKTDIDGAIDLLGVDSAHYIDDLETFLHSYATQSNEFSLWYDFTAEHFSPIKEIVQDFLAGHGKIRCESPRYLIQRLRLIKSPPEVKLMRKTCRTASEALLEVMKFSRAPVLESHLHAKMEYECRIRGADYLAFPPVVAGGSRANSIHYLSNDQQVKHGE
;
A
#
# COMPACT_ATOMS: atom_id res chain seq x y z
N ALA A 1 17.17 -6.91 28.93
CA ALA A 1 16.21 -6.12 28.16
C ALA A 1 16.52 -4.65 28.43
N GLY A 2 17.09 -3.94 27.46
CA GLY A 2 17.39 -2.51 27.63
C GLY A 2 16.10 -1.73 27.76
N VAL A 3 16.11 -0.69 28.60
CA VAL A 3 14.99 0.24 28.78
C VAL A 3 14.56 0.73 27.39
N MET A 4 13.33 0.41 26.98
CA MET A 4 12.76 1.04 25.78
C MET A 4 12.64 2.53 26.09
N SER A 5 13.22 3.39 25.23
CA SER A 5 12.99 4.83 25.34
C SER A 5 11.49 5.10 25.37
N SER A 6 11.05 6.04 26.20
CA SER A 6 9.64 6.48 26.27
C SER A 6 9.20 7.24 25.01
N ASN A 7 10.15 7.71 24.21
CA ASN A 7 9.89 8.42 22.97
C ASN A 7 10.04 7.48 21.77
N HIS A 8 9.02 7.50 20.92
CA HIS A 8 8.98 6.73 19.70
C HIS A 8 8.65 7.62 18.52
N LEU A 9 9.27 7.33 17.38
CA LEU A 9 8.97 7.93 16.08
C LEU A 9 8.72 6.79 15.10
N VAL A 10 7.52 6.71 14.53
CA VAL A 10 7.13 5.70 13.54
C VAL A 10 6.95 6.39 12.20
N ILE A 11 7.57 5.85 11.16
CA ILE A 11 7.43 6.33 9.79
C ILE A 11 6.88 5.19 8.95
N LEU A 12 5.76 5.43 8.26
CA LEU A 12 5.17 4.52 7.29
C LEU A 12 5.21 5.21 5.92
N SER A 13 5.86 4.58 4.94
CA SER A 13 5.99 5.12 3.59
C SER A 13 4.98 4.51 2.62
N SER A 14 4.43 5.36 1.75
CA SER A 14 3.62 4.93 0.61
C SER A 14 4.45 4.17 -0.44
N SER A 15 3.76 3.51 -1.37
CA SER A 15 4.35 2.98 -2.60
C SER A 15 4.76 4.11 -3.54
N THR A 16 5.75 3.84 -4.38
CA THR A 16 6.11 4.65 -5.54
C THR A 16 5.36 4.19 -6.79
N LYS A 17 5.33 5.04 -7.83
CA LYS A 17 4.80 4.65 -9.14
C LYS A 17 5.75 3.64 -9.79
N VAL A 18 5.19 2.56 -10.32
CA VAL A 18 5.93 1.58 -11.13
C VAL A 18 5.58 1.80 -12.59
N PHE A 19 6.58 1.78 -13.47
CA PHE A 19 6.42 2.05 -14.89
C PHE A 19 6.50 0.77 -15.71
N MET A 20 5.55 0.59 -16.63
CA MET A 20 5.50 -0.51 -17.59
C MET A 20 6.54 -0.33 -18.69
N SER A 21 6.69 0.90 -19.17
CA SER A 21 7.70 1.32 -20.12
C SER A 21 8.03 2.80 -19.89
N HIS A 22 8.89 3.40 -20.70
CA HIS A 22 9.28 4.79 -20.54
C HIS A 22 8.06 5.71 -20.51
N ASN A 23 7.84 6.39 -19.38
CA ASN A 23 6.72 7.30 -19.09
C ASN A 23 5.31 6.68 -19.13
N ILE A 24 5.16 5.35 -19.19
CA ILE A 24 3.84 4.68 -19.10
C ILE A 24 3.72 3.98 -17.74
N PRO A 25 2.94 4.52 -16.78
CA PRO A 25 2.79 3.92 -15.47
C PRO A 25 1.86 2.70 -15.49
N TYR A 26 2.14 1.73 -14.61
CA TYR A 26 1.14 0.74 -14.22
C TYR A 26 0.04 1.41 -13.36
N PRO A 27 -1.15 0.79 -13.25
CA PRO A 27 -2.14 1.19 -12.25
C PRO A 27 -1.52 1.20 -10.85
N PHE A 28 -1.69 2.32 -10.14
CA PHE A 28 -1.06 2.50 -8.83
C PHE A 28 -1.63 1.52 -7.79
N ARG A 29 -0.74 0.86 -7.04
CA ARG A 29 -1.09 0.02 -5.90
C ARG A 29 -0.30 0.47 -4.67
N GLN A 30 -1.05 0.91 -3.66
CA GLN A 30 -0.50 1.42 -2.42
C GLN A 30 0.17 0.32 -1.58
N ASN A 31 1.15 0.73 -0.77
CA ASN A 31 1.72 -0.12 0.28
C ASN A 31 0.60 -0.48 1.26
N THR A 32 0.43 -1.77 1.55
CA THR A 32 -0.74 -2.21 2.32
C THR A 32 -0.69 -1.78 3.79
N ASP A 33 0.49 -1.65 4.38
CA ASP A 33 0.64 -1.17 5.75
C ASP A 33 0.37 0.33 5.82
N PHE A 34 0.92 1.12 4.90
CA PHE A 34 0.59 2.54 4.77
C PHE A 34 -0.92 2.77 4.57
N LEU A 35 -1.54 2.01 3.66
CA LEU A 35 -2.97 2.10 3.38
C LEU A 35 -3.83 1.72 4.59
N TYR A 36 -3.39 0.75 5.41
CA TYR A 36 -4.10 0.34 6.61
C TYR A 36 -4.18 1.45 7.66
N PHE A 37 -3.12 2.26 7.80
CA PHE A 37 -3.07 3.36 8.76
C PHE A 37 -3.67 4.67 8.26
N SER A 38 -3.73 4.88 6.95
CA SER A 38 -4.13 6.18 6.38
C SER A 38 -5.38 6.14 5.52
N GLY A 39 -5.66 5.04 4.83
CA GLY A 39 -6.60 5.05 3.71
C GLY A 39 -6.16 5.90 2.50
N PHE A 40 -4.97 6.52 2.56
CA PHE A 40 -4.48 7.46 1.56
C PHE A 40 -3.91 6.75 0.34
N LYS A 41 -4.35 7.18 -0.85
CA LYS A 41 -4.08 6.47 -2.13
C LYS A 41 -3.11 7.21 -3.04
N GLU A 42 -2.47 8.28 -2.58
CA GLU A 42 -1.46 8.97 -3.38
C GLU A 42 -0.04 8.43 -3.09
N PRO A 43 0.84 8.36 -4.11
CA PRO A 43 2.23 7.94 -3.95
C PRO A 43 3.09 9.03 -3.30
N GLY A 44 4.34 8.70 -2.97
CA GLY A 44 5.34 9.67 -2.54
C GLY A 44 5.04 10.36 -1.21
N SER A 45 4.17 9.77 -0.40
CA SER A 45 3.73 10.28 0.89
C SER A 45 4.23 9.42 2.05
N ALA A 46 4.31 10.01 3.24
CA ALA A 46 4.66 9.33 4.49
C ALA A 46 3.68 9.70 5.62
N ILE A 47 3.34 8.73 6.48
CA ILE A 47 2.70 8.99 7.77
C ILE A 47 3.78 8.92 8.84
N VAL A 48 3.80 9.93 9.69
CA VAL A 48 4.69 10.04 10.84
C VAL A 48 3.85 10.07 12.11
N LEU A 49 4.13 9.14 13.02
CA LEU A 49 3.53 9.12 14.36
C LEU A 49 4.65 9.28 15.38
N HIS A 50 4.48 10.16 16.36
CA HIS A 50 5.46 10.26 17.44
C HIS A 50 4.81 10.46 18.80
N THR A 51 5.51 10.02 19.85
CA THR A 51 5.07 10.25 21.24
C THR A 51 4.86 11.74 21.46
N ARG A 52 3.76 12.11 22.10
CA ARG A 52 3.48 13.50 22.45
C ARG A 52 4.45 13.95 23.57
N PRO A 53 5.18 15.06 23.41
CA PRO A 53 6.14 15.51 24.43
C PRO A 53 5.50 15.64 25.81
N GLY A 54 6.14 15.03 26.81
CA GLY A 54 5.67 15.05 28.20
C GLY A 54 4.45 14.17 28.49
N LYS A 55 4.04 13.29 27.57
CA LYS A 55 2.96 12.31 27.76
C LYS A 55 3.48 10.89 27.55
N GLU A 56 2.84 9.94 28.22
CA GLU A 56 3.12 8.51 28.03
C GLU A 56 2.26 7.94 26.90
N LEU A 57 2.69 6.82 26.33
CA LEU A 57 1.85 6.04 25.42
C LEU A 57 0.52 5.66 26.12
N PRO A 58 -0.61 5.61 25.38
CA PRO A 58 -0.72 5.67 23.93
C PRO A 58 -0.90 7.09 23.37
N ASP A 59 -0.63 8.17 24.12
CA ASP A 59 -0.74 9.52 23.56
C ASP A 59 0.32 9.76 22.47
N PHE A 60 -0.14 10.12 21.26
CA PHE A 60 0.72 10.43 20.12
C PHE A 60 0.27 11.71 19.40
N VAL A 61 1.14 12.17 18.50
CA VAL A 61 0.87 13.17 17.47
C VAL A 61 1.09 12.50 16.12
N SER A 62 0.21 12.80 15.18
CA SER A 62 0.21 12.28 13.81
C SER A 62 0.44 13.40 12.81
N ALA A 63 1.29 13.13 11.83
CA ALA A 63 1.52 14.01 10.70
C ALA A 63 1.51 13.20 9.40
N VAL A 64 1.04 13.81 8.32
CA VAL A 64 1.23 13.30 6.96
C VAL A 64 2.17 14.21 6.19
N PHE A 65 3.06 13.62 5.40
CA PHE A 65 3.93 14.31 4.46
C PHE A 65 3.51 13.90 3.06
N ILE A 66 3.12 14.87 2.23
CA ILE A 66 2.60 14.63 0.88
C ILE A 66 3.44 15.33 -0.20
N PRO A 67 3.49 14.83 -1.45
CA PRO A 67 4.15 15.54 -2.54
C PRO A 67 3.53 16.92 -2.78
N LYS A 68 4.37 17.89 -3.19
CA LYS A 68 3.85 19.11 -3.80
C LYS A 68 3.20 18.77 -5.13
N SER A 69 2.07 19.40 -5.39
CA SER A 69 1.43 19.40 -6.68
C SER A 69 1.78 20.66 -7.46
N ASP A 70 1.70 20.60 -8.78
CA ASP A 70 1.77 21.76 -9.65
C ASP A 70 0.77 21.64 -10.81
N SER A 71 0.55 22.76 -11.50
CA SER A 71 -0.41 22.83 -12.62
C SER A 71 -0.08 21.89 -13.79
N TYR A 72 1.18 21.47 -13.93
CA TYR A 72 1.58 20.49 -14.94
C TYR A 72 1.17 19.09 -14.47
N VAL A 73 1.55 18.69 -13.26
CA VAL A 73 1.18 17.39 -12.66
C VAL A 73 -0.33 17.19 -12.67
N GLU A 74 -1.12 18.18 -12.25
CA GLU A 74 -2.58 18.05 -12.20
C GLU A 74 -3.22 17.91 -13.58
N ARG A 75 -2.64 18.54 -14.60
CA ARG A 75 -3.10 18.41 -15.99
C ARG A 75 -2.90 17.00 -16.51
N TRP A 76 -1.82 16.33 -16.13
CA TRP A 76 -1.48 15.00 -16.63
C TRP A 76 -2.05 13.87 -15.78
N GLU A 77 -2.11 14.05 -14.47
CA GLU A 77 -2.42 12.98 -13.52
C GLU A 77 -3.74 13.20 -12.76
N GLY A 78 -4.41 14.31 -13.00
CA GLY A 78 -5.59 14.72 -12.27
C GLY A 78 -5.27 15.43 -10.95
N PRO A 79 -6.32 15.90 -10.25
CA PRO A 79 -6.20 16.67 -9.02
C PRO A 79 -5.39 15.92 -7.95
N LYS A 80 -4.64 16.67 -7.15
CA LYS A 80 -3.86 16.17 -6.02
C LYS A 80 -4.41 16.72 -4.72
N THR A 81 -4.30 15.93 -3.66
CA THR A 81 -4.64 16.37 -2.31
C THR A 81 -3.65 17.44 -1.87
N ASP A 82 -4.15 18.56 -1.33
CA ASP A 82 -3.35 19.60 -0.70
C ASP A 82 -3.25 19.36 0.83
N ILE A 83 -2.57 20.25 1.54
CA ILE A 83 -2.33 20.14 2.98
C ILE A 83 -3.66 20.08 3.76
N ASP A 84 -4.59 20.99 3.46
CA ASP A 84 -5.88 21.06 4.15
C ASP A 84 -6.73 19.83 3.84
N GLY A 85 -6.81 19.41 2.57
CA GLY A 85 -7.50 18.20 2.16
C GLY A 85 -6.91 16.93 2.78
N ALA A 86 -5.59 16.87 3.01
CA ALA A 86 -4.95 15.75 3.67
C ALA A 86 -5.32 15.67 5.16
N ILE A 87 -5.39 16.81 5.85
CA ILE A 87 -5.85 16.89 7.24
C ILE A 87 -7.30 16.42 7.34
N ASP A 88 -8.18 16.97 6.50
CA ASP A 88 -9.61 16.64 6.50
C ASP A 88 -9.89 15.17 6.18
N LEU A 89 -9.18 14.61 5.19
CA LEU A 89 -9.38 13.23 4.74
C LEU A 89 -8.85 12.21 5.76
N LEU A 90 -7.69 12.49 6.36
CA LEU A 90 -6.95 11.52 7.17
C LEU A 90 -7.18 11.70 8.68
N GLY A 91 -7.67 12.87 9.11
CA GLY A 91 -7.87 13.18 10.52
C GLY A 91 -6.57 13.24 11.32
N VAL A 92 -5.45 13.61 10.67
CA VAL A 92 -4.13 13.76 11.30
C VAL A 92 -4.00 15.11 12.01
N ASP A 93 -3.10 15.22 12.98
CA ASP A 93 -2.88 16.48 13.72
C ASP A 93 -2.23 17.58 12.84
N SER A 94 -1.48 17.19 11.80
CA SER A 94 -0.88 18.14 10.85
C SER A 94 -0.54 17.50 9.50
N ALA A 95 -0.37 18.31 8.47
CA ALA A 95 0.15 17.89 7.17
C ALA A 95 1.26 18.83 6.72
N HIS A 96 2.26 18.26 6.02
CA HIS A 96 3.45 18.96 5.51
C HIS A 96 3.79 18.45 4.10
N TYR A 97 4.69 19.14 3.40
CA TYR A 97 5.21 18.63 2.14
C TYR A 97 6.34 17.63 2.37
N ILE A 98 6.47 16.65 1.48
CA ILE A 98 7.47 15.58 1.60
C ILE A 98 8.91 16.10 1.60
N ASP A 99 9.15 17.24 0.94
CA ASP A 99 10.44 17.95 0.96
C ASP A 99 10.88 18.35 2.37
N ASP A 100 9.92 18.55 3.29
CA ASP A 100 10.18 18.99 4.66
C ASP A 100 10.46 17.80 5.61
N LEU A 101 10.37 16.55 5.13
CA LEU A 101 10.54 15.36 5.96
C LEU A 101 11.93 15.28 6.59
N GLU A 102 12.98 15.50 5.81
CA GLU A 102 14.37 15.47 6.33
C GLU A 102 14.56 16.53 7.43
N THR A 103 14.11 17.76 7.16
CA THR A 103 14.16 18.86 8.13
C THR A 103 13.39 18.53 9.40
N PHE A 104 12.22 17.90 9.28
CA PHE A 104 11.43 17.42 10.41
C PHE A 104 12.21 16.41 11.25
N LEU A 105 12.86 15.42 10.63
CA LEU A 105 13.63 14.39 11.35
C LEU A 105 14.80 15.00 12.15
N HIS A 106 15.55 15.92 11.54
CA HIS A 106 16.64 16.63 12.24
C HIS A 106 16.13 17.50 13.40
N SER A 107 15.01 18.20 13.20
CA SER A 107 14.38 19.00 14.25
C SER A 107 13.90 18.13 15.40
N TYR A 108 13.23 17.00 15.11
CA TYR A 108 12.77 16.05 16.10
C TYR A 108 13.92 15.45 16.91
N ALA A 109 15.04 15.10 16.26
CA ALA A 109 16.22 14.58 16.94
C ALA A 109 16.93 15.61 17.83
N THR A 110 16.88 16.89 17.47
CA THR A 110 17.43 17.97 18.29
C THR A 110 16.57 18.23 19.53
N GLN A 111 15.25 18.10 19.40
CA GLN A 111 14.30 18.33 20.49
C GLN A 111 14.14 17.11 21.42
N SER A 112 14.33 15.91 20.88
CA SER A 112 14.13 14.64 21.58
C SER A 112 15.49 13.99 21.87
N ASN A 113 15.97 14.06 23.12
CA ASN A 113 17.28 13.52 23.51
C ASN A 113 17.50 12.06 23.08
N GLU A 114 16.58 11.17 23.41
CA GLU A 114 16.66 9.74 23.11
C GLU A 114 15.30 9.21 22.70
N PHE A 115 15.23 8.58 21.53
CA PHE A 115 14.00 7.97 20.99
C PHE A 115 14.33 6.73 20.15
N SER A 116 13.34 5.84 20.00
CA SER A 116 13.43 4.71 19.05
C SER A 116 12.71 5.07 17.76
N LEU A 117 13.39 4.86 16.62
CA LEU A 117 12.80 5.00 15.29
C LEU A 117 12.22 3.66 14.85
N TRP A 118 11.04 3.70 14.23
CA TRP A 118 10.40 2.55 13.61
C TRP A 118 10.20 2.81 12.13
N TYR A 119 10.95 2.12 11.29
CA TYR A 119 10.85 2.19 9.83
C TYR A 119 11.19 0.86 9.19
N ASP A 120 10.43 0.46 8.17
CA ASP A 120 10.62 -0.81 7.48
C ASP A 120 11.45 -0.64 6.20
N PHE A 121 12.72 -1.07 6.25
CA PHE A 121 13.63 -1.04 5.10
C PHE A 121 13.46 -2.21 4.12
N THR A 122 12.56 -3.16 4.42
CA THR A 122 12.40 -4.39 3.62
C THR A 122 11.70 -4.19 2.28
N ALA A 123 11.18 -3.00 1.99
CA ALA A 123 10.67 -2.67 0.66
C ALA A 123 11.81 -2.78 -0.38
N GLU A 124 11.62 -3.66 -1.37
CA GLU A 124 12.59 -3.97 -2.43
C GLU A 124 12.67 -2.88 -3.50
N HIS A 125 11.63 -2.06 -3.63
CA HIS A 125 11.58 -1.00 -4.64
C HIS A 125 12.20 0.32 -4.13
N PHE A 126 12.71 1.11 -5.07
CA PHE A 126 13.16 2.47 -4.82
C PHE A 126 12.05 3.31 -4.17
N SER A 127 12.43 4.08 -3.16
CA SER A 127 11.57 5.03 -2.45
C SER A 127 12.42 6.21 -1.99
N PRO A 128 12.14 7.46 -2.43
CA PRO A 128 12.86 8.63 -1.95
C PRO A 128 12.80 8.78 -0.42
N ILE A 129 11.68 8.38 0.18
CA ILE A 129 11.50 8.39 1.65
C ILE A 129 12.48 7.42 2.33
N LYS A 130 12.75 6.26 1.71
CA LYS A 130 13.74 5.31 2.22
C LYS A 130 15.13 5.93 2.24
N GLU A 131 15.50 6.68 1.21
CA GLU A 131 16.79 7.38 1.14
C GLU A 131 16.88 8.48 2.21
N ILE A 132 15.86 9.33 2.34
CA ILE A 132 15.80 10.37 3.38
C ILE A 132 16.01 9.77 4.78
N VAL A 133 15.30 8.67 5.11
CA VAL A 133 15.42 8.03 6.43
C VAL A 133 16.79 7.36 6.60
N GLN A 134 17.34 6.75 5.54
CA GLN A 134 18.65 6.11 5.57
C GLN A 134 19.78 7.13 5.78
N ASP A 135 19.75 8.25 5.06
CA ASP A 135 20.74 9.32 5.17
C ASP A 135 20.66 10.00 6.55
N PHE A 136 19.44 10.25 7.04
CA PHE A 136 19.22 10.73 8.40
C PHE A 136 19.86 9.80 9.45
N LEU A 137 19.66 8.48 9.34
CA LEU A 137 20.24 7.51 10.27
C LEU A 137 21.77 7.43 10.16
N ALA A 138 22.33 7.58 8.96
CA ALA A 138 23.78 7.61 8.77
C ALA A 138 24.43 8.79 9.53
N GLY A 139 23.73 9.93 9.61
CA GLY A 139 24.12 11.08 10.43
C GLY A 139 23.92 10.91 11.94
N HIS A 140 23.14 9.90 12.37
CA HIS A 140 22.74 9.69 13.77
C HIS A 140 22.94 8.24 14.24
N GLY A 141 24.18 7.74 14.18
CA GLY A 141 24.52 6.34 14.48
C GLY A 141 24.18 5.79 15.88
N LYS A 142 23.60 6.61 16.77
CA LYS A 142 23.08 6.17 18.08
C LYS A 142 21.57 5.86 18.07
N ILE A 143 20.83 6.31 17.06
CA ILE A 143 19.38 6.08 16.98
C ILE A 143 19.14 4.62 16.63
N ARG A 144 18.44 3.91 17.52
CA ARG A 144 17.98 2.56 17.24
C ARG A 144 16.81 2.62 16.26
N CYS A 145 16.95 1.93 15.13
CA CYS A 145 15.88 1.77 14.15
C CYS A 145 15.42 0.30 14.09
N GLU A 146 14.12 0.07 14.17
CA GLU A 146 13.49 -1.25 14.02
C GLU A 146 12.38 -1.24 12.99
N SER A 147 12.06 -2.41 12.42
CA SER A 147 10.91 -2.53 11.53
C SER A 147 9.62 -2.70 12.34
N PRO A 148 8.59 -1.83 12.15
CA PRO A 148 7.29 -2.00 12.81
C PRO A 148 6.45 -3.12 12.19
N ARG A 149 6.90 -3.73 11.08
CA ARG A 149 6.12 -4.66 10.25
C ARG A 149 5.50 -5.81 11.04
N TYR A 150 6.23 -6.43 11.96
CA TYR A 150 5.69 -7.52 12.78
C TYR A 150 4.50 -7.08 13.63
N LEU A 151 4.59 -5.90 14.25
CA LEU A 151 3.52 -5.33 15.08
C LEU A 151 2.30 -4.99 14.22
N ILE A 152 2.51 -4.36 13.06
CA ILE A 152 1.44 -4.03 12.12
C ILE A 152 0.73 -5.28 11.61
N GLN A 153 1.48 -6.34 11.27
CA GLN A 153 0.89 -7.60 10.82
C GLN A 153 0.04 -8.27 11.90
N ARG A 154 0.38 -8.12 13.19
CA ARG A 154 -0.47 -8.59 14.29
C ARG A 154 -1.80 -7.84 14.36
N LEU A 155 -1.81 -6.53 14.11
CA LEU A 155 -3.05 -5.75 14.01
C LEU A 155 -3.89 -6.25 12.82
N ARG A 156 -3.28 -6.32 11.64
CA ARG A 156 -3.93 -6.76 10.39
C ARG A 156 -4.39 -8.22 10.42
N LEU A 157 -3.88 -9.05 11.34
CA LEU A 157 -4.30 -10.44 11.48
C LEU A 157 -5.77 -10.54 11.93
N ILE A 158 -6.17 -9.69 12.87
CA ILE A 158 -7.51 -9.67 13.46
C ILE A 158 -8.35 -8.58 12.78
N LYS A 159 -9.34 -9.00 11.99
CA LYS A 159 -10.15 -8.07 11.18
C LYS A 159 -11.25 -7.46 12.03
N SER A 160 -11.40 -6.15 11.92
CA SER A 160 -12.56 -5.43 12.48
C SER A 160 -13.86 -5.82 11.74
N PRO A 161 -15.04 -5.57 12.34
CA PRO A 161 -16.32 -5.84 11.68
C PRO A 161 -16.48 -5.16 10.29
N PRO A 162 -16.05 -3.90 10.08
CA PRO A 162 -16.04 -3.28 8.75
C PRO A 162 -15.13 -3.99 7.74
N GLU A 163 -13.92 -4.41 8.15
CA GLU A 163 -13.01 -5.16 7.27
C GLU A 163 -13.61 -6.51 6.87
N VAL A 164 -14.21 -7.24 7.82
CA VAL A 164 -14.92 -8.51 7.51
C VAL A 164 -16.07 -8.26 6.54
N LYS A 165 -16.82 -7.17 6.69
CA LYS A 165 -17.89 -6.79 5.76
C LYS A 165 -17.35 -6.53 4.36
N LEU A 166 -16.21 -5.84 4.23
CA LEU A 166 -15.53 -5.63 2.95
C LEU A 166 -15.06 -6.95 2.34
N MET A 167 -14.42 -7.82 3.12
CA MET A 167 -13.99 -9.14 2.65
C MET A 167 -15.17 -9.98 2.14
N ARG A 168 -16.30 -9.99 2.84
CA ARG A 168 -17.53 -10.68 2.40
C ARG A 168 -18.06 -10.13 1.08
N LYS A 169 -18.04 -8.80 0.90
CA LYS A 169 -18.41 -8.17 -0.36
C LYS A 169 -17.48 -8.64 -1.49
N THR A 170 -16.17 -8.65 -1.27
CA THR A 170 -15.18 -9.14 -2.24
C THR A 170 -15.43 -10.60 -2.62
N CYS A 171 -15.64 -11.49 -1.65
CA CYS A 171 -15.93 -12.90 -1.91
C CYS A 171 -17.23 -13.07 -2.72
N ARG A 172 -18.27 -12.30 -2.41
CA ARG A 172 -19.52 -12.31 -3.18
C ARG A 172 -19.30 -11.88 -4.62
N THR A 173 -18.62 -10.75 -4.84
CA THR A 173 -18.28 -10.27 -6.19
C THR A 173 -17.50 -11.32 -6.99
N ALA A 174 -16.48 -11.94 -6.39
CA ALA A 174 -15.70 -12.97 -7.07
C ALA A 174 -16.51 -14.25 -7.36
N SER A 175 -17.40 -14.64 -6.45
CA SER A 175 -18.28 -15.81 -6.64
C SER A 175 -19.27 -15.58 -7.78
N GLU A 176 -19.90 -14.41 -7.81
CA GLU A 176 -20.82 -14.03 -8.89
C GLU A 176 -20.09 -13.93 -10.24
N ALA A 177 -18.86 -13.39 -10.26
CA ALA A 177 -18.04 -13.36 -11.46
C ALA A 177 -17.68 -14.77 -11.96
N LEU A 178 -17.28 -15.67 -11.07
CA LEU A 178 -16.94 -17.04 -11.42
C LEU A 178 -18.15 -17.82 -11.97
N LEU A 179 -19.36 -17.59 -11.43
CA LEU A 179 -20.59 -18.17 -11.98
C LEU A 179 -20.83 -17.73 -13.44
N GLU A 180 -20.58 -16.45 -13.75
CA GLU A 180 -20.70 -15.96 -15.13
C GLU A 180 -19.61 -16.51 -16.05
N VAL A 181 -18.40 -16.78 -15.54
CA VAL A 181 -17.35 -17.51 -16.27
C VAL A 181 -17.81 -18.94 -16.59
N MET A 182 -18.39 -19.64 -15.61
CA MET A 182 -18.92 -21.00 -15.81
C MET A 182 -20.01 -21.03 -16.89
N LYS A 183 -20.96 -20.09 -16.86
CA LYS A 183 -22.02 -19.98 -17.88
C LYS A 183 -21.49 -19.65 -19.27
N PHE A 184 -20.41 -18.88 -19.33
CA PHE A 184 -19.76 -18.50 -20.58
C PHE A 184 -18.90 -19.63 -21.18
N SER A 185 -18.39 -20.53 -20.33
CA SER A 185 -17.51 -21.62 -20.74
C SER A 185 -18.18 -22.59 -21.71
N ARG A 186 -17.51 -22.88 -22.82
CA ARG A 186 -17.96 -23.83 -23.84
C ARG A 186 -16.75 -24.38 -24.58
N ALA A 187 -16.66 -25.69 -24.77
CA ALA A 187 -15.55 -26.26 -25.51
C ALA A 187 -15.74 -26.12 -27.03
N PRO A 188 -14.69 -25.77 -27.79
CA PRO A 188 -13.40 -25.28 -27.30
C PRO A 188 -13.48 -23.80 -26.89
N VAL A 189 -12.69 -23.42 -25.88
CA VAL A 189 -12.52 -22.02 -25.45
C VAL A 189 -11.05 -21.73 -25.16
N LEU A 190 -10.59 -20.51 -25.41
CA LEU A 190 -9.25 -20.09 -24.99
C LEU A 190 -9.25 -19.75 -23.51
N GLU A 191 -8.20 -20.14 -22.80
CA GLU A 191 -7.98 -19.75 -21.40
C GLU A 191 -8.03 -18.23 -21.23
N SER A 192 -7.48 -17.48 -22.19
CA SER A 192 -7.51 -16.02 -22.24
C SER A 192 -8.93 -15.44 -22.30
N HIS A 193 -9.90 -16.13 -22.93
CA HIS A 193 -11.29 -15.70 -22.95
C HIS A 193 -11.95 -15.85 -21.58
N LEU A 194 -11.66 -16.94 -20.87
CA LEU A 194 -12.16 -17.15 -19.51
C LEU A 194 -11.52 -16.17 -18.52
N HIS A 195 -10.22 -15.88 -18.68
CA HIS A 195 -9.53 -14.82 -17.95
C HIS A 195 -10.23 -13.47 -18.17
N ALA A 196 -10.39 -13.05 -19.43
CA ALA A 196 -11.02 -11.77 -19.76
C ALA A 196 -12.45 -11.67 -19.21
N LYS A 197 -13.21 -12.78 -19.26
CA LYS A 197 -14.55 -12.85 -18.66
C LYS A 197 -14.49 -12.64 -17.14
N MET A 198 -13.56 -13.28 -16.44
CA MET A 198 -13.40 -13.09 -14.98
C MET A 198 -13.09 -11.64 -14.63
N GLU A 199 -12.15 -11.01 -15.34
CA GLU A 199 -11.79 -9.61 -15.11
C GLU A 199 -12.97 -8.68 -15.37
N TYR A 200 -13.65 -8.84 -16.52
CA TYR A 200 -14.83 -8.06 -16.88
C TYR A 200 -15.90 -8.13 -15.79
N GLU A 201 -16.26 -9.34 -15.35
CA GLU A 201 -17.33 -9.54 -14.38
C GLU A 201 -16.95 -9.00 -12.99
N CYS A 202 -15.69 -9.06 -12.59
CA CYS A 202 -15.23 -8.40 -11.36
C CYS A 202 -15.33 -6.88 -11.47
N ARG A 203 -14.84 -6.29 -12.57
CA ARG A 203 -14.81 -4.83 -12.77
C ARG A 203 -16.21 -4.23 -12.85
N ILE A 204 -17.12 -4.83 -13.60
CA ILE A 204 -18.49 -4.31 -13.75
C ILE A 204 -19.28 -4.35 -12.42
N ARG A 205 -18.84 -5.18 -11.46
CA ARG A 205 -19.38 -5.23 -10.08
C ARG A 205 -18.65 -4.30 -9.11
N GLY A 206 -17.81 -3.40 -9.62
CA GLY A 206 -17.12 -2.38 -8.83
C GLY A 206 -15.86 -2.86 -8.11
N ALA A 207 -15.23 -3.96 -8.55
CA ALA A 207 -13.88 -4.27 -8.11
C ALA A 207 -12.88 -3.34 -8.81
N ASP A 208 -11.95 -2.73 -8.05
CA ASP A 208 -10.93 -1.85 -8.61
C ASP A 208 -10.01 -2.58 -9.60
N TYR A 209 -9.65 -3.83 -9.28
CA TYR A 209 -8.79 -4.72 -10.07
C TYR A 209 -8.83 -6.15 -9.49
N LEU A 210 -8.24 -7.11 -10.22
CA LEU A 210 -8.01 -8.45 -9.70
C LEU A 210 -6.94 -8.45 -8.60
N ALA A 211 -7.13 -9.27 -7.57
CA ALA A 211 -6.21 -9.33 -6.42
C ALA A 211 -4.82 -9.91 -6.79
N PHE A 212 -4.77 -10.75 -7.83
CA PHE A 212 -3.58 -11.37 -8.38
C PHE A 212 -3.85 -11.76 -9.85
N PRO A 213 -2.80 -12.01 -10.66
CA PRO A 213 -2.95 -12.58 -11.99
C PRO A 213 -3.70 -13.93 -11.91
N PRO A 214 -4.86 -14.08 -12.57
CA PRO A 214 -5.66 -15.29 -12.45
C PRO A 214 -4.93 -16.46 -13.12
N VAL A 215 -5.07 -17.65 -12.53
CA VAL A 215 -4.66 -18.91 -13.14
C VAL A 215 -5.86 -19.50 -13.86
N VAL A 216 -5.76 -19.67 -15.18
CA VAL A 216 -6.77 -20.31 -16.02
C VAL A 216 -6.08 -21.42 -16.80
N ALA A 217 -6.20 -22.65 -16.30
CA ALA A 217 -5.42 -23.78 -16.79
C ALA A 217 -6.33 -24.96 -17.13
N GLY A 218 -6.52 -25.24 -18.43
CA GLY A 218 -7.28 -26.39 -18.90
C GLY A 218 -6.47 -27.69 -18.93
N GLY A 219 -7.14 -28.83 -18.80
CA GLY A 219 -6.51 -30.15 -18.94
C GLY A 219 -5.27 -30.34 -18.05
N SER A 220 -4.19 -30.91 -18.62
CA SER A 220 -2.97 -31.20 -17.86
C SER A 220 -2.24 -29.99 -17.29
N ARG A 221 -2.53 -28.77 -17.80
CA ARG A 221 -1.94 -27.51 -17.31
C ARG A 221 -2.43 -27.16 -15.92
N ALA A 222 -3.59 -27.68 -15.50
CA ALA A 222 -4.11 -27.54 -14.15
C ALA A 222 -3.17 -28.13 -13.07
N ASN A 223 -2.20 -28.97 -13.46
CA ASN A 223 -1.16 -29.48 -12.55
C ASN A 223 -0.01 -28.47 -12.31
N SER A 224 0.00 -27.32 -12.98
CA SER A 224 0.97 -26.23 -12.76
C SER A 224 0.38 -25.16 -11.85
N ILE A 225 0.88 -25.09 -10.62
CA ILE A 225 0.33 -24.25 -9.53
C ILE A 225 0.32 -22.74 -9.89
N HIS A 226 1.33 -22.26 -10.61
CA HIS A 226 1.45 -20.86 -11.04
C HIS A 226 1.39 -20.73 -12.59
N TYR A 227 0.48 -21.45 -13.24
CA TYR A 227 0.26 -21.29 -14.69
C TYR A 227 -0.38 -19.92 -15.00
N LEU A 228 0.44 -18.95 -15.43
CA LEU A 228 -0.01 -17.57 -15.70
C LEU A 228 -0.13 -17.23 -17.19
N SER A 229 0.35 -18.11 -18.08
CA SER A 229 0.34 -17.85 -19.52
C SER A 229 -1.10 -17.68 -20.03
N ASN A 230 -2.04 -18.51 -19.55
CA ASN A 230 -3.46 -18.44 -19.88
C ASN A 230 -3.72 -18.31 -21.39
N ASP A 231 -2.95 -19.01 -22.21
CA ASP A 231 -2.86 -18.79 -23.65
C ASP A 231 -3.19 -20.03 -24.49
N GLN A 232 -3.57 -21.14 -23.86
CA GLN A 232 -3.90 -22.37 -24.56
C GLN A 232 -5.41 -22.54 -24.74
N GLN A 233 -5.77 -23.39 -25.70
CA GLN A 233 -7.16 -23.82 -25.91
C GLN A 233 -7.52 -24.93 -24.91
N VAL A 234 -8.65 -24.75 -24.22
CA VAL A 234 -9.34 -25.79 -23.47
C VAL A 234 -10.20 -26.60 -24.43
N LYS A 235 -9.92 -27.90 -24.51
CA LYS A 235 -10.56 -28.83 -25.45
C LYS A 235 -11.83 -29.43 -24.86
N HIS A 236 -12.61 -30.11 -25.70
CA HIS A 236 -13.75 -30.89 -25.23
C HIS A 236 -13.26 -32.05 -24.34
N GLY A 237 -13.82 -32.16 -23.13
CA GLY A 237 -13.43 -33.17 -22.14
C GLY A 237 -12.26 -32.76 -21.23
N GLU A 238 -11.71 -31.57 -21.42
CA GLU A 238 -10.80 -30.90 -20.48
C GLU A 238 -11.54 -29.95 -19.53
#